data_AF-A0A2E7JJM7-F1
#
_entry.id   AF-A0A2E7JJM7-F1
#
_cell.length_a   1.000
_cell.length_b   1.000
_cell.length_c   1.000
_cell.angle_alpha   90.00
_cell.angle_beta   90.00
_cell.angle_gamma   90.00
#
_symmetry.space_group_name_H-M   'P 1'
#
loop_
_entity.id
_entity.type
_entity.pdbx_description
1 polymer ?
#
loop_
_entity_poly.entity_id
_entity_poly.type
_entity_poly.pdbx_seq_one_letter_code
_entity_poly.pdbx_strand_id
1 'polypeptide(L)'
;MALVKLRLSRIGKRKQPYYRIVAMNVSAPRNGRALAEVGTYDPLHASVKIDTERAIEWLNNGAQMTETVAALFDSQGVLAQWQGREAQVREDALRQDKPKRRRKLAAQAATPAAEEAPEAEAAAEAPEAPAEDAGEE
;
A
#
# COMPACT_ATOMS: atom_id res chain seq x y z
N MET A 1 8.52 10.06 27.14
CA MET A 1 8.74 8.66 26.73
C MET A 1 8.50 8.55 25.23
N ALA A 2 9.46 7.99 24.48
CA ALA A 2 9.24 7.74 23.06
C ALA A 2 8.32 6.53 22.89
N LEU A 3 7.19 6.71 22.22
CA LEU A 3 6.25 5.62 21.95
C LEU A 3 6.87 4.68 20.90
N VAL A 4 6.90 3.39 21.21
CA VAL A 4 7.40 2.33 20.31
C VAL A 4 6.22 1.74 19.53
N LYS A 5 6.40 1.59 18.23
CA LYS A 5 5.46 0.92 17.32
C LYS A 5 6.12 -0.24 16.60
N LEU A 6 5.38 -1.35 16.52
CA LEU A 6 5.66 -2.46 15.62
C LEU A 6 5.09 -2.11 14.24
N ARG A 7 5.98 -1.89 13.27
CA ARG A 7 5.61 -1.47 11.91
C ARG A 7 6.41 -2.20 10.84
N LEU A 8 5.91 -2.16 9.62
CA LEU A 8 6.59 -2.72 8.45
C LEU A 8 7.61 -1.73 7.87
N SER A 9 8.86 -2.15 7.80
CA SER A 9 9.92 -1.45 7.06
C SER A 9 10.12 -2.13 5.72
N ARG A 10 10.03 -1.36 4.63
CA ARG A 10 10.17 -1.92 3.28
C ARG A 10 11.64 -2.05 2.92
N ILE A 11 12.06 -3.26 2.61
CA ILE A 11 13.32 -3.59 1.96
C ILE A 11 13.02 -4.25 0.60
N GLY A 12 14.04 -4.38 -0.25
CA GLY A 12 13.88 -5.00 -1.56
C GLY A 12 13.76 -4.00 -2.72
N LYS A 13 13.67 -4.57 -3.93
CA LYS A 13 13.85 -3.87 -5.20
C LYS A 13 12.52 -3.29 -5.72
N ARG A 14 12.59 -2.54 -6.82
CA ARG A 14 11.40 -2.13 -7.56
C ARG A 14 10.64 -3.39 -8.02
N LYS A 15 9.31 -3.40 -7.87
CA LYS A 15 8.41 -4.55 -8.17
C LYS A 15 8.66 -5.83 -7.35
N GLN A 16 9.56 -5.81 -6.37
CA GLN A 16 9.83 -6.92 -5.45
C GLN A 16 9.77 -6.39 -4.01
N PRO A 17 8.56 -6.16 -3.47
CA PRO A 17 8.40 -5.70 -2.10
C PRO A 17 8.75 -6.82 -1.11
N TYR A 18 9.58 -6.50 -0.12
CA TYR A 18 9.86 -7.36 1.02
C TYR A 18 9.80 -6.51 2.29
N TYR A 19 9.25 -7.02 3.38
CA TYR A 19 9.05 -6.23 4.59
C TYR A 19 9.73 -6.88 5.78
N ARG A 20 10.30 -6.04 6.65
CA ARG A 20 10.73 -6.43 7.99
C ARG A 20 9.72 -5.90 8.98
N ILE A 21 9.32 -6.73 9.94
CA ILE A 21 8.54 -6.34 11.10
C ILE A 21 9.54 -5.87 12.15
N VAL A 22 9.50 -4.58 12.46
CA VAL A 22 10.51 -3.92 13.31
C VAL A 22 9.85 -3.12 14.42
N ALA A 23 10.49 -3.14 15.60
CA ALA A 23 10.18 -2.25 16.70
C ALA A 23 10.93 -0.93 16.50
N MET A 24 10.20 0.17 16.36
CA MET A 24 10.76 1.50 16.14
C MET A 24 10.00 2.57 16.90
N ASN A 25 10.72 3.64 17.27
CA ASN A 25 10.08 4.85 17.77
C ASN A 25 9.20 5.48 16.68
N VAL A 26 8.04 6.03 17.05
CA VAL A 26 7.10 6.64 16.10
C VAL A 26 7.73 7.77 15.27
N SER A 27 8.62 8.54 15.87
CA SER A 27 9.32 9.67 15.22
C SER A 27 10.38 9.22 14.19
N ALA A 28 10.86 7.96 14.29
CA ALA A 28 11.89 7.48 13.38
C ALA A 28 11.37 7.36 11.94
N PRO A 29 12.20 7.63 10.91
CA PRO A 29 11.78 7.49 9.52
C PRO A 29 11.43 6.03 9.19
N ARG A 30 10.58 5.80 8.18
CA ARG A 30 10.00 4.48 7.86
C ARG A 30 11.05 3.37 7.73
N ASN A 31 12.18 3.67 7.09
CA ASN A 31 13.29 2.74 6.86
C ASN A 31 14.53 3.12 7.67
N GLY A 32 14.34 3.73 8.85
CA GLY A 32 15.42 4.17 9.74
C GLY A 32 16.03 3.05 10.60
N ARG A 33 16.84 3.47 11.57
CA ARG A 33 17.42 2.56 12.57
C ARG A 33 16.34 1.93 13.43
N ALA A 34 16.25 0.61 13.40
CA ALA A 34 15.36 -0.16 14.26
C ALA A 34 15.96 -0.39 15.66
N LEU A 35 15.09 -0.52 16.66
CA LEU A 35 15.49 -0.97 18.00
C LEU A 35 15.74 -2.48 17.98
N ALA A 36 14.79 -3.22 17.38
CA ALA A 36 14.87 -4.66 17.19
C ALA A 36 14.11 -5.08 15.93
N GLU A 37 14.57 -6.16 15.32
CA GLU A 37 13.85 -6.88 14.27
C GLU A 37 13.09 -8.04 14.91
N VAL A 38 11.78 -8.11 14.67
CA VAL A 38 10.86 -9.10 15.24
C VAL A 38 10.52 -10.17 14.21
N GLY A 39 10.58 -9.85 12.93
CA GLY A 39 10.27 -10.81 11.88
C GLY A 39 10.35 -10.24 10.48
N THR A 40 9.89 -11.04 9.52
CA THR A 40 9.85 -10.72 8.10
C THR A 40 8.52 -11.10 7.49
N TYR A 41 8.13 -10.36 6.45
CA TYR A 41 6.91 -10.58 5.69
C TYR A 41 7.19 -10.43 4.20
N ASP A 42 6.91 -11.49 3.47
CA ASP A 42 6.94 -11.53 2.01
C ASP A 42 5.50 -11.59 1.46
N PRO A 43 4.99 -10.50 0.86
CA PRO A 43 3.64 -10.47 0.28
C PRO A 43 3.54 -11.24 -1.05
N LEU A 44 4.65 -11.48 -1.77
CA LEU A 44 4.62 -12.19 -3.05
C LEU A 44 4.47 -13.70 -2.82
N HIS A 45 5.16 -14.21 -1.81
CA HIS A 45 5.12 -15.61 -1.42
C HIS A 45 4.19 -15.89 -0.24
N ALA A 46 3.44 -14.88 0.23
CA ALA A 46 2.55 -14.95 1.38
C ALA A 46 3.21 -15.60 2.61
N SER A 47 4.51 -15.36 2.78
CA SER A 47 5.35 -16.02 3.79
C SER A 47 5.64 -15.06 4.93
N VAL A 48 5.39 -15.50 6.16
CA VAL A 48 5.61 -14.74 7.39
C VAL A 48 6.55 -15.54 8.27
N LYS A 49 7.57 -14.88 8.81
CA LYS A 49 8.44 -15.45 9.84
C LYS A 49 8.49 -14.47 11.00
N ILE A 50 7.99 -14.87 12.16
CA ILE A 50 7.98 -14.05 13.36
C ILE A 50 8.75 -14.79 14.44
N ASP A 51 9.62 -14.07 15.14
CA ASP A 51 10.21 -14.50 16.40
C ASP A 51 9.20 -14.23 17.52
N THR A 52 8.55 -15.29 17.99
CA THR A 52 7.46 -15.20 18.96
C THR A 52 7.92 -14.68 20.31
N GLU A 53 9.12 -15.06 20.77
CA GLU A 53 9.64 -14.63 22.07
C GLU A 53 9.89 -13.13 22.08
N ARG A 54 10.57 -12.62 21.05
CA ARG A 54 10.82 -11.19 20.91
C ARG A 54 9.54 -10.40 20.68
N ALA A 55 8.59 -10.96 19.92
CA ALA A 55 7.30 -10.33 19.72
C ALA A 55 6.56 -10.12 21.05
N ILE A 56 6.50 -11.16 21.89
CA ILE A 56 5.84 -11.11 23.20
C ILE A 56 6.53 -10.11 24.13
N GLU A 57 7.87 -10.08 24.16
CA GLU A 57 8.63 -9.10 24.94
C GLU A 57 8.21 -7.66 24.61
N TRP A 58 8.16 -7.30 23.33
CA TRP A 58 7.75 -5.97 22.90
C TRP A 58 6.29 -5.66 23.19
N LEU A 59 5.40 -6.65 23.07
CA LEU A 59 3.98 -6.48 23.41
C LEU A 59 3.80 -6.22 24.92
N ASN A 60 4.52 -6.95 25.77
CA ASN A 60 4.53 -6.73 27.21
C ASN A 60 5.10 -5.36 27.60
N ASN A 61 6.09 -4.87 26.84
CA ASN A 61 6.64 -3.52 26.99
C ASN A 61 5.70 -2.41 26.49
N GLY A 62 4.50 -2.73 26.02
CA GLY A 62 3.49 -1.77 25.58
C GLY A 62 3.69 -1.25 24.14
N ALA A 63 4.41 -1.99 23.30
CA ALA A 63 4.56 -1.62 21.89
C ALA A 63 3.22 -1.68 21.17
N GLN A 64 2.87 -0.61 20.44
CA GLN A 64 1.65 -0.57 19.65
C GLN A 64 1.88 -1.16 18.25
N MET A 65 0.98 -2.03 17.80
CA MET A 65 1.05 -2.62 16.45
C MET A 65 0.25 -1.80 15.42
N THR A 66 0.72 -1.79 14.17
CA THR A 66 -0.08 -1.33 13.02
C THR A 66 -1.09 -2.39 12.57
N GLU A 67 -2.17 -2.00 11.90
CA GLU A 67 -3.27 -2.90 11.46
C GLU A 67 -2.77 -4.14 10.71
N THR A 68 -1.90 -3.98 9.72
CA THR A 68 -1.33 -5.13 8.98
C THR A 68 -0.50 -6.04 9.88
N VAL A 69 0.30 -5.49 10.79
CA VAL A 69 1.11 -6.29 11.72
C VAL A 69 0.21 -7.07 12.69
N ALA A 70 -0.88 -6.47 13.15
CA ALA A 70 -1.88 -7.16 13.97
C ALA A 70 -2.46 -8.36 13.23
N ALA A 71 -2.85 -8.19 11.96
CA ALA A 71 -3.35 -9.29 11.13
C ALA A 71 -2.31 -10.41 10.93
N LEU A 72 -1.04 -10.05 10.70
CA LEU A 72 0.04 -11.03 10.59
C LEU A 72 0.25 -11.78 11.92
N PHE A 73 0.22 -11.10 13.06
CA PHE A 73 0.40 -11.73 14.36
C PHE A 73 -0.79 -12.62 14.74
N ASP A 74 -2.03 -12.26 14.35
CA ASP A 74 -3.21 -13.11 14.49
C ASP A 74 -3.07 -14.39 13.64
N SER A 75 -2.65 -14.24 12.38
CA SER A 75 -2.48 -15.38 11.47
C SER A 75 -1.46 -16.39 11.98
N GLN A 76 -0.41 -15.93 12.68
CA GLN A 76 0.64 -16.76 13.24
C GLN A 76 0.35 -17.25 14.66
N GLY A 77 -0.80 -16.90 15.25
CA GLY A 77 -1.17 -17.30 16.61
C GLY A 77 -0.39 -16.59 17.73
N VAL A 78 0.46 -15.61 17.41
CA VAL A 78 1.28 -14.87 18.38
C VAL A 78 0.41 -14.06 19.34
N LEU A 79 -0.67 -13.45 18.84
CA LEU A 79 -1.63 -12.73 19.69
C LEU A 79 -2.37 -13.66 20.64
N ALA A 80 -2.74 -14.86 20.18
CA ALA A 80 -3.38 -15.85 21.02
C ALA A 80 -2.44 -16.28 22.15
N GLN A 81 -1.18 -16.58 21.81
CA GLN A 81 -0.14 -16.94 22.79
C GLN A 81 0.10 -15.81 23.81
N TRP A 82 0.20 -14.56 23.37
CA TRP A 82 0.35 -13.40 24.27
C TRP A 82 -0.83 -13.22 25.23
N GLN A 83 -2.05 -13.52 24.77
CA GLN A 83 -3.28 -13.45 25.59
C GLN A 83 -3.53 -14.71 26.44
N GLY A 84 -2.61 -15.68 26.45
CA GLY A 84 -2.78 -16.94 27.19
C GLY A 84 -3.85 -17.86 26.60
N ARG A 85 -4.18 -17.70 25.32
CA ARG A 85 -5.10 -18.56 24.56
C ARG A 85 -4.29 -19.57 23.75
N GLU A 86 -4.91 -20.70 23.41
CA GLU A 86 -4.26 -21.68 22.54
C GLU A 86 -3.91 -21.06 21.18
N ALA A 87 -2.64 -21.18 20.80
CA ALA A 87 -2.13 -20.66 19.54
C ALA A 87 -2.60 -21.55 18.39
N GLN A 88 -3.57 -21.06 17.60
CA GLN A 88 -3.96 -21.69 16.34
C GLN A 88 -3.32 -20.91 15.19
N VAL A 89 -2.43 -21.57 14.45
CA VAL A 89 -1.84 -20.98 13.24
C VAL A 89 -2.87 -21.03 12.11
N ARG A 90 -3.31 -19.87 11.64
CA ARG A 90 -4.25 -19.74 10.53
C ARG A 90 -3.48 -19.51 9.23
N GLU A 91 -3.06 -20.60 8.59
CA GLU A 91 -2.37 -20.54 7.29
C GLU A 91 -3.25 -20.00 6.14
N ASP A 92 -4.58 -20.12 6.22
CA ASP A 92 -5.49 -19.66 5.15
C ASP A 92 -5.63 -18.14 5.07
N ALA A 93 -5.41 -17.42 6.18
CA ALA A 93 -5.61 -15.97 6.26
C ALA A 93 -4.69 -15.19 5.31
N LEU A 94 -3.53 -15.76 4.95
CA LEU A 94 -2.54 -15.15 4.06
C LEU A 94 -2.82 -15.42 2.57
N ARG A 95 -3.63 -16.43 2.24
CA ARG A 95 -3.94 -16.82 0.85
C ARG A 95 -4.98 -15.91 0.19
N GLN A 96 -5.76 -15.17 0.98
CA GLN A 96 -6.90 -14.40 0.48
C GLN A 96 -6.57 -12.97 0.01
N ASP A 97 -5.35 -12.48 0.22
CA ASP A 97 -4.92 -11.14 -0.22
C ASP A 97 -4.41 -11.12 -1.68
N LYS A 98 -5.20 -11.66 -2.61
CA LYS A 98 -4.99 -11.40 -4.05
C LYS A 98 -5.80 -10.14 -4.40
N PRO A 99 -5.18 -9.00 -4.72
CA PRO A 99 -5.93 -7.76 -4.90
C PRO A 99 -6.91 -7.84 -6.09
N LYS A 100 -8.22 -7.88 -5.80
CA LYS A 100 -9.32 -7.61 -6.75
C LYS A 100 -9.28 -6.18 -7.33
N ARG A 101 -8.30 -5.33 -6.96
CA ARG A 101 -8.25 -3.91 -7.31
C ARG A 101 -7.81 -3.61 -8.76
N ARG A 102 -7.32 -4.58 -9.53
CA ARG A 102 -7.14 -4.40 -10.99
C ARG A 102 -8.44 -4.48 -11.79
N ARG A 103 -9.51 -5.11 -11.26
CA ARG A 103 -10.80 -5.21 -11.97
C ARG A 103 -11.76 -4.04 -11.72
N LYS A 104 -11.68 -3.37 -10.55
CA LYS A 104 -12.63 -2.28 -10.24
C LYS A 104 -12.25 -0.94 -10.86
N LEU A 105 -10.96 -0.69 -11.14
CA LEU A 105 -10.51 0.54 -11.81
C LEU A 105 -10.78 0.54 -13.33
N ALA A 106 -10.84 -0.65 -13.96
CA ALA A 106 -11.17 -0.79 -15.38
C ALA A 106 -12.68 -0.78 -15.67
N ALA A 107 -13.52 -1.16 -14.69
CA ALA A 107 -14.97 -1.24 -14.87
C ALA A 107 -15.70 0.11 -14.73
N GLN A 108 -15.03 1.16 -14.23
CA GLN A 108 -15.62 2.49 -14.09
C GLN A 108 -15.22 3.45 -15.24
N ALA A 109 -14.35 3.01 -16.14
CA ALA A 109 -13.95 3.76 -17.35
C ALA A 109 -14.74 3.35 -18.60
N ALA A 110 -15.68 2.40 -18.49
CA ALA A 110 -16.43 1.86 -19.61
C ALA A 110 -17.92 1.71 -19.23
N THR A 111 -18.64 2.83 -19.22
CA THR A 111 -20.09 2.84 -19.46
C THR A 111 -20.38 4.04 -20.37
N PRO A 112 -21.14 3.85 -21.46
CA PRO A 112 -20.99 4.58 -22.71
C PRO A 112 -22.01 5.72 -22.84
N ALA A 113 -21.60 6.83 -23.44
CA ALA A 113 -22.49 7.85 -23.99
C ALA A 113 -22.26 7.86 -25.51
N ALA A 114 -23.08 7.10 -26.22
CA ALA A 114 -23.19 7.10 -27.66
C ALA A 114 -24.69 7.12 -28.00
N GLU A 115 -25.23 8.34 -28.05
CA GLU A 115 -26.44 8.83 -28.70
C GLU A 115 -26.22 10.35 -28.65
N GLU A 116 -26.02 11.13 -29.71
CA GLU A 116 -26.46 11.09 -31.09
C GLU A 116 -25.40 11.77 -32.00
N ALA A 117 -25.41 11.42 -33.28
CA ALA A 117 -24.90 12.21 -34.39
C ALA A 117 -26.02 12.19 -35.46
N PRO A 118 -26.03 13.04 -36.51
CA PRO A 118 -25.36 14.32 -36.76
C PRO A 118 -26.32 15.40 -37.36
N GLU A 119 -25.93 16.67 -37.42
CA GLU A 119 -26.37 17.57 -38.50
C GLU A 119 -25.29 18.61 -38.79
N ALA A 120 -25.00 18.79 -40.08
CA ALA A 120 -23.98 19.66 -40.62
C ALA A 120 -24.68 20.69 -41.49
N GLU A 121 -24.54 21.99 -41.17
CA GLU A 121 -24.52 23.08 -42.17
C GLU A 121 -24.13 24.43 -41.53
N ALA A 122 -23.61 25.33 -42.39
CA ALA A 122 -23.27 26.75 -42.19
C ALA A 122 -21.94 27.04 -41.46
N ALA A 123 -20.79 27.16 -42.15
CA ALA A 123 -20.38 28.15 -43.15
C ALA A 123 -20.02 29.54 -42.56
N ALA A 124 -18.72 29.86 -42.71
CA ALA A 124 -18.13 31.18 -42.96
C ALA A 124 -18.27 32.29 -41.91
N GLU A 125 -17.18 32.56 -41.19
CA GLU A 125 -16.78 33.95 -40.92
C GLU A 125 -15.25 34.09 -40.93
N ALA A 126 -14.80 35.11 -41.66
CA ALA A 126 -13.42 35.39 -42.05
C ALA A 126 -12.61 36.09 -40.93
N PRO A 127 -11.27 36.00 -40.95
CA PRO A 127 -10.43 37.03 -40.35
C PRO A 127 -9.96 37.98 -41.46
N GLU A 128 -10.53 39.18 -41.50
CA GLU A 128 -9.99 40.33 -42.24
C GLU A 128 -9.80 41.48 -41.26
N ALA A 129 -8.54 41.88 -41.04
CA ALA A 129 -8.14 43.24 -40.70
C ALA A 129 -6.60 43.38 -40.80
N PRO A 130 -6.08 44.54 -41.21
CA PRO A 130 -5.13 44.62 -42.32
C PRO A 130 -3.84 45.43 -42.02
N ALA A 131 -2.98 45.49 -43.06
CA ALA A 131 -2.07 46.59 -43.45
C ALA A 131 -0.77 46.89 -42.66
N GLU A 132 0.36 46.80 -43.36
CA GLU A 132 1.46 47.79 -43.53
C GLU A 132 2.53 47.10 -44.42
N ASP A 133 2.64 47.41 -45.71
CA ASP A 133 3.36 48.52 -46.39
C ASP A 133 4.89 48.34 -46.52
N ALA A 134 5.44 48.83 -47.64
CA ALA A 134 6.80 48.76 -48.17
C ALA A 134 7.11 47.50 -49.01
N GLY A 135 7.46 47.58 -50.29
CA GLY A 135 7.87 48.70 -51.13
C GLY A 135 8.61 48.10 -52.33
N GLU A 136 8.36 48.68 -53.49
CA GLU A 136 8.77 48.24 -54.82
C GLU A 136 10.26 48.55 -55.12
N GLU A 137 10.77 47.86 -56.16
CA GLU A 137 12.11 47.89 -56.81
C GLU A 137 13.24 47.00 -56.26
#